data_AF-A0A1Y6FAK3-F1
#
_entry.id   AF-A0A1Y6FAK3-F1
#
_cell.length_a   1.000
_cell.length_b   1.000
_cell.length_c   1.000
_cell.angle_alpha   90.00
_cell.angle_beta   90.00
_cell.angle_gamma   90.00
#
_symmetry.space_group_name_H-M   'P 1'
#
loop_
_entity.id
_entity.type
_entity.pdbx_description
1 polymer ?
#
loop_
_entity_poly.entity_id
_entity_poly.type
_entity_poly.pdbx_seq_one_letter_code
_entity_poly.pdbx_strand_id
1 'polypeptide(L)'
;MHKCPNCGERLEAFQPLVFGNIVLLDRGVLLFNRERLALPRCQHEIIEALVRAEGRALTTAHLAGCLGGEIYDQSIAVYVGRARSTLRSVDPDFDQIDCVRGFSSYKWIWKSPEAPSTTCRTGDRSAHPGINPMRETIQ
;
A
#
# COMPACT_ATOMS: atom_id res chain seq x y z
N MET A 1 -12.74 19.80 -18.40
CA MET A 1 -11.32 19.75 -17.97
C MET A 1 -10.86 21.17 -17.67
N HIS A 2 -10.86 21.60 -16.40
CA HIS A 2 -10.41 22.94 -16.03
C HIS A 2 -8.94 22.89 -15.58
N LYS A 3 -8.07 23.61 -16.28
CA LYS A 3 -6.68 23.90 -15.89
C LYS A 3 -6.61 25.31 -15.32
N CYS A 4 -5.74 25.54 -14.34
CA CYS A 4 -5.50 26.88 -13.82
C CYS A 4 -4.87 27.76 -14.93
N PRO A 5 -5.44 28.93 -15.26
CA PRO A 5 -4.92 29.81 -16.30
C PRO A 5 -3.58 30.49 -15.96
N ASN A 6 -3.09 30.36 -14.71
CA ASN A 6 -1.86 31.03 -14.25
C ASN A 6 -0.64 30.09 -14.16
N CYS A 7 -0.82 28.77 -13.94
CA CYS A 7 0.29 27.83 -13.76
C CYS A 7 0.18 26.54 -14.58
N GLY A 8 -0.95 26.27 -15.25
CA GLY A 8 -1.11 25.05 -16.06
C GLY A 8 -1.33 23.76 -15.28
N GLU A 9 -1.29 23.80 -13.94
CA GLU A 9 -1.62 22.66 -13.08
C GLU A 9 -3.10 22.22 -13.24
N ARG A 10 -3.32 20.90 -13.20
CA ARG A 10 -4.68 20.32 -13.14
C ARG A 10 -5.28 20.61 -11.76
N LEU A 11 -6.46 21.23 -11.74
CA LEU A 11 -7.22 21.49 -10.51
C LEU A 11 -7.62 20.22 -9.73
N GLU A 12 -7.51 19.04 -10.35
CA GLU A 12 -7.66 17.73 -9.70
C GLU A 12 -6.56 17.43 -8.66
N ALA A 13 -5.44 18.17 -8.67
CA ALA A 13 -4.36 18.04 -7.70
C ALA A 13 -4.73 18.45 -6.26
N PHE A 14 -5.95 18.98 -6.04
CA PHE A 14 -6.46 19.40 -4.74
C PHE A 14 -7.55 18.48 -4.16
N GLN A 15 -7.81 17.33 -4.77
CA GLN A 15 -8.72 16.37 -4.16
C GLN A 15 -7.99 15.56 -3.07
N PRO A 16 -8.57 15.46 -1.85
CA PRO A 16 -7.99 14.65 -0.81
C PRO A 16 -7.95 13.19 -1.25
N LEU A 17 -6.78 12.56 -1.09
CA LEU A 17 -6.62 11.16 -1.46
C LEU A 17 -7.17 10.29 -0.33
N VAL A 18 -8.19 9.49 -0.64
CA VAL A 18 -8.86 8.60 0.30
C VAL A 18 -8.47 7.15 -0.01
N PHE A 19 -7.97 6.43 0.98
CA PHE A 19 -7.67 5.01 0.85
C PHE A 19 -7.93 4.29 2.18
N GLY A 20 -9.00 3.50 2.24
CA GLY A 20 -9.35 2.77 3.46
C GLY A 20 -9.63 3.71 4.63
N ASN A 21 -8.86 3.58 5.72
CA ASN A 21 -9.01 4.41 6.92
C ASN A 21 -8.13 5.67 6.93
N ILE A 22 -7.43 5.98 5.84
CA ILE A 22 -6.59 7.16 5.70
C ILE A 22 -7.12 8.13 4.65
N VAL A 23 -7.08 9.43 4.97
CA VAL A 23 -7.41 10.53 4.06
C VAL A 23 -6.26 11.53 4.09
N LEU A 24 -5.56 11.72 2.97
CA LEU A 24 -4.53 12.75 2.82
C LEU A 24 -5.21 14.06 2.43
N LEU A 25 -5.12 15.09 3.28
CA LEU A 25 -5.81 16.36 3.06
C LEU A 25 -4.92 17.38 2.36
N ASP A 26 -3.76 17.66 2.95
CA ASP A 26 -2.79 18.65 2.50
C ASP A 26 -1.40 18.25 2.99
N ARG A 27 -0.35 18.95 2.56
CA ARG A 27 1.03 18.67 2.95
C ARG A 27 1.19 18.65 4.47
N GLY A 28 1.54 17.47 5.00
CA GLY A 28 1.78 17.28 6.42
C GLY A 28 0.51 17.05 7.25
N VAL A 29 -0.67 16.97 6.63
CA VAL A 29 -1.93 16.76 7.35
C VAL A 29 -2.73 15.63 6.71
N LEU A 30 -3.06 14.64 7.55
CA LEU A 30 -3.93 13.52 7.16
C LEU A 30 -4.99 13.25 8.23
N LEU A 31 -6.03 12.53 7.84
CA LEU A 31 -6.96 11.89 8.76
C LEU A 31 -6.65 10.39 8.79
N PHE A 32 -6.51 9.82 9.97
CA PHE A 32 -6.35 8.38 10.18
C PHE A 32 -7.40 7.92 11.18
N ASN A 33 -8.24 6.93 10.82
CA ASN A 33 -9.41 6.54 11.63
C ASN A 33 -10.32 7.74 12.01
N ARG A 34 -10.44 8.72 11.10
CA ARG A 34 -11.16 10.01 11.30
C ARG A 34 -10.51 10.97 12.29
N GLU A 35 -9.36 10.63 12.86
CA GLU A 35 -8.57 11.55 13.68
C GLU A 35 -7.58 12.34 12.84
N ARG A 36 -7.50 13.64 13.09
CA ARG A 36 -6.59 14.53 12.36
C ARG A 36 -5.18 14.44 12.95
N LEU A 37 -4.22 14.11 12.10
CA LEU A 37 -2.81 14.03 12.44
C LEU A 37 -2.00 15.02 11.62
N ALA A 38 -1.12 15.75 12.31
CA ALA A 38 -0.09 16.56 11.69
C ALA A 38 1.25 15.81 11.76
N LEU A 39 1.89 15.62 10.61
CA LEU A 39 3.12 14.86 10.47
C LEU A 39 4.27 15.73 9.94
N PRO A 40 5.51 15.49 10.39
CA PRO A 40 6.68 16.03 9.74
C PRO A 40 6.73 15.64 8.26
N ARG A 41 7.20 16.57 7.41
CA ARG A 41 7.24 16.44 5.95
C ARG A 41 7.68 15.05 5.47
N CYS A 42 8.82 14.54 5.93
CA CYS A 42 9.34 13.25 5.45
C CYS A 42 8.43 12.06 5.80
N GLN A 43 7.77 12.08 6.97
CA GLN A 43 6.84 11.01 7.37
C GLN A 43 5.56 11.09 6.53
N HIS A 44 5.06 12.30 6.31
CA HIS A 44 3.90 12.53 5.46
C HIS A 44 4.14 12.06 4.03
N GLU A 45 5.25 12.47 3.41
CA GLU A 45 5.59 12.11 2.03
C GLU A 45 5.79 10.58 1.87
N ILE A 46 6.36 9.90 2.88
CA ILE A 46 6.45 8.43 2.87
C ILE A 46 5.07 7.79 2.92
N ILE A 47 4.20 8.23 3.83
CA ILE A 47 2.84 7.68 3.92
C ILE A 47 2.09 7.94 2.62
N GLU A 48 2.17 9.16 2.09
CA GLU A 48 1.56 9.54 0.83
C GLU A 48 2.03 8.65 -0.33
N ALA A 49 3.34 8.41 -0.45
CA ALA A 49 3.88 7.53 -1.49
C ALA A 49 3.36 6.09 -1.35
N LEU A 50 3.35 5.55 -0.12
CA LEU A 50 2.87 4.19 0.14
C LEU A 50 1.37 4.02 -0.10
N VAL A 51 0.57 5.02 0.27
CA VAL A 51 -0.88 5.00 0.06
C VAL A 51 -1.21 5.15 -1.43
N ARG A 52 -0.53 6.07 -2.15
CA ARG A 52 -0.64 6.22 -3.61
C ARG A 52 -0.22 4.97 -4.39
N ALA A 53 0.62 4.12 -3.79
CA ALA A 53 1.01 2.86 -4.40
C ALA A 53 -0.10 1.80 -4.34
N GLU A 54 -1.16 2.00 -3.54
CA GLU A 54 -2.35 1.14 -3.43
C GLU A 54 -1.99 -0.33 -3.21
N GLY A 55 -1.12 -0.61 -2.24
CA GLY A 55 -0.68 -1.97 -1.91
C GLY A 55 0.53 -2.49 -2.69
N ARG A 56 1.00 -1.75 -3.71
CA ARG A 56 2.28 -2.06 -4.36
C ARG A 56 3.45 -1.71 -3.44
N ALA A 57 4.51 -2.53 -3.52
CA ALA A 57 5.72 -2.30 -2.75
C ALA A 57 6.61 -1.25 -3.41
N LEU A 58 7.12 -0.32 -2.61
CA LEU A 58 8.07 0.71 -3.00
C LEU A 58 9.41 0.45 -2.31
N THR A 59 10.51 0.49 -3.07
CA THR A 59 11.87 0.32 -2.53
C THR A 59 12.31 1.54 -1.72
N THR A 60 13.25 1.36 -0.80
CA THR A 60 13.89 2.48 -0.07
C THR A 60 14.45 3.53 -1.02
N ALA A 61 15.12 3.11 -2.09
CA ALA A 61 15.68 4.02 -3.10
C ALA A 61 14.59 4.84 -3.81
N HIS A 62 13.44 4.24 -4.12
CA HIS A 62 12.32 4.96 -4.70
C HIS A 62 11.74 5.98 -3.72
N LEU A 63 11.54 5.58 -2.46
CA LEU A 63 11.05 6.46 -1.40
C LEU A 63 12.02 7.62 -1.13
N ALA A 64 13.33 7.36 -1.12
CA ALA A 64 14.36 8.40 -1.01
C ALA A 64 14.29 9.38 -2.18
N GLY A 65 14.13 8.88 -3.42
CA GLY A 65 13.91 9.71 -4.60
C GLY A 65 12.69 10.61 -4.50
N CYS A 66 11.59 10.15 -3.88
CA CYS A 66 10.39 10.96 -3.65
C CYS A 66 10.61 12.11 -2.65
N LEU A 67 11.47 11.91 -1.64
CA LEU A 67 11.73 12.90 -0.58
C LEU A 67 12.73 14.00 -1.01
N GLY A 68 13.46 13.77 -2.11
CA GLY A 68 14.51 14.65 -2.61
C GLY A 68 15.92 14.14 -2.30
N GLY A 69 16.87 14.53 -3.15
CA GLY A 69 18.18 13.87 -3.31
C GLY A 69 19.18 13.92 -2.15
N GLU A 70 18.82 14.49 -1.00
CA GLU A 70 19.68 14.51 0.20
C GLU A 70 19.28 13.44 1.24
N ILE A 71 18.18 12.72 1.02
CA ILE A 71 17.76 11.65 1.94
C ILE A 71 18.37 10.32 1.50
N TYR A 72 19.10 9.69 2.41
CA TYR A 72 19.69 8.37 2.19
C TYR A 72 18.68 7.25 2.50
N ASP A 73 18.81 6.12 1.81
CA ASP A 73 18.02 4.90 2.03
C ASP A 73 17.94 4.47 3.51
N GLN A 74 19.03 4.65 4.26
CA GLN A 74 19.11 4.29 5.68
C GLN A 74 18.14 5.12 6.54
N SER A 75 17.84 6.35 6.15
CA SER A 75 16.90 7.23 6.85
C SER A 75 15.44 6.82 6.63
N ILE A 76 15.14 6.13 5.52
CA ILE A 76 13.78 5.68 5.19
C ILE A 76 13.24 4.74 6.27
N ALA A 77 14.03 3.78 6.72
CA ALA A 77 13.62 2.85 7.78
C ALA A 77 13.27 3.59 9.08
N VAL A 78 14.02 4.64 9.42
CA VAL A 78 13.77 5.48 10.60
C VAL A 78 12.47 6.26 10.44
N TYR A 79 12.25 6.89 9.29
CA TYR A 79 11.02 7.64 9.05
C TYR A 79 9.78 6.75 8.99
N VAL A 80 9.88 5.55 8.40
CA VAL A 80 8.82 4.53 8.45
C VAL A 80 8.55 4.11 9.90
N GLY A 81 9.60 3.90 10.70
CA GLY A 81 9.46 3.59 12.12
C GLY A 81 8.71 4.68 12.89
N ARG A 82 9.06 5.96 12.65
CA ARG A 82 8.38 7.11 13.28
C ARG A 82 6.93 7.24 12.82
N ALA A 83 6.67 7.06 11.52
CA ALA A 83 5.32 7.04 10.98
C ALA A 83 4.45 5.96 11.66
N ARG A 84 4.97 4.73 11.81
CA ARG A 84 4.30 3.66 12.55
C ARG A 84 4.04 4.04 13.99
N SER A 85 5.01 4.63 14.69
CA SER A 85 4.84 5.07 16.08
C SER A 85 3.72 6.12 16.21
N THR A 86 3.65 7.09 15.29
CA THR A 86 2.58 8.10 15.30
C THR A 86 1.21 7.51 14.97
N LEU A 87 1.13 6.57 14.03
CA LEU A 87 -0.15 5.90 13.73
C LEU A 87 -0.59 5.00 14.88
N ARG A 88 0.36 4.39 15.60
CA ARG A 88 0.09 3.59 16.80
C ARG A 88 -0.39 4.37 18.01
N SER A 89 -0.14 5.68 18.07
CA SER A 89 -0.74 6.50 19.13
C SER A 89 -2.24 6.70 18.93
N VAL A 90 -2.75 6.49 17.73
CA VAL A 90 -4.20 6.51 17.41
C VAL A 90 -4.78 5.10 17.44
N ASP A 91 -4.07 4.13 16.85
CA ASP A 91 -4.48 2.72 16.79
C ASP A 91 -3.34 1.82 17.27
N PRO A 92 -3.34 1.37 18.54
CA PRO A 92 -2.27 0.55 19.11
C PRO A 92 -1.93 -0.71 18.30
N ASP A 93 -2.91 -1.26 17.58
CA ASP A 93 -2.78 -2.49 16.80
C ASP A 93 -2.35 -2.23 15.35
N PHE A 94 -1.98 -0.99 15.01
CA PHE A 94 -1.61 -0.60 13.66
C PHE A 94 -0.44 -1.43 13.09
N ASP A 95 -0.74 -2.16 12.00
CA ASP A 95 0.17 -3.04 11.26
C ASP A 95 0.18 -2.80 9.73
N GLN A 96 -0.50 -1.77 9.24
CA GLN A 96 -0.78 -1.61 7.80
C GLN A 96 0.46 -1.30 6.95
N ILE A 97 1.51 -0.70 7.51
CA ILE A 97 2.77 -0.53 6.79
C ILE A 97 3.56 -1.83 6.92
N ASP A 98 3.62 -2.63 5.86
CA ASP A 98 4.33 -3.91 5.83
C ASP A 98 5.72 -3.77 5.17
N CYS A 99 6.67 -4.61 5.62
CA CYS A 99 8.02 -4.68 5.07
C CYS A 99 8.17 -5.98 4.27
N VAL A 100 8.44 -5.85 2.98
CA VAL A 100 8.68 -7.00 2.10
C VAL A 100 10.13 -7.46 2.26
N ARG A 101 10.30 -8.64 2.86
CA ARG A 101 11.62 -9.23 3.13
C ARG A 101 12.41 -9.45 1.83
N GLY A 102 13.72 -9.17 1.88
CA GLY A 102 14.65 -9.41 0.77
C GLY A 102 14.75 -8.29 -0.28
N PHE A 103 13.89 -7.27 -0.23
CA PHE A 103 13.81 -6.23 -1.26
C PHE A 103 13.93 -4.78 -0.73
N SER A 104 14.17 -4.61 0.57
CA SER A 104 14.22 -3.29 1.24
C SER A 104 13.07 -2.40 0.77
N SER A 105 11.86 -2.92 0.85
CA SER A 105 10.67 -2.26 0.29
C SER A 105 9.50 -2.32 1.25
N TYR A 106 8.67 -1.29 1.20
CA TYR A 106 7.51 -1.12 2.07
C TYR A 106 6.24 -1.03 1.23
N LYS A 107 5.12 -1.47 1.78
CA LYS A 107 3.79 -1.33 1.17
C LYS A 107 2.73 -1.00 2.21
N TRP A 108 1.68 -0.31 1.79
CA TRP A 108 0.49 -0.11 2.60
C TRP A 108 -0.52 -1.23 2.38
N ILE A 109 -0.80 -2.03 3.40
CA ILE A 109 -1.82 -3.07 3.38
C ILE A 109 -3.10 -2.52 4.01
N TRP A 110 -4.10 -2.28 3.17
CA TRP A 110 -5.46 -2.10 3.64
C TRP A 110 -6.27 -3.35 3.35
N LYS A 111 -6.68 -4.07 4.39
CA LYS A 111 -7.69 -5.14 4.26
C LYS A 111 -9.04 -4.46 4.33
N SER A 112 -9.68 -4.27 3.17
CA SER A 112 -11.07 -3.82 3.18
C SER A 112 -11.88 -4.80 4.04
N PRO A 113 -12.67 -4.33 5.02
CA PRO A 113 -13.48 -5.20 5.88
C PRO A 113 -14.54 -6.00 5.09
N GLU A 114 -14.69 -5.76 3.79
CA GLU A 114 -15.68 -6.39 2.91
C GLU A 114 -15.07 -7.22 1.77
N ALA A 115 -13.74 -7.44 1.71
CA ALA A 115 -13.19 -8.32 0.69
C ALA A 115 -13.35 -9.79 1.11
N PRO A 116 -14.25 -10.60 0.50
CA PRO A 116 -14.18 -12.04 0.66
C PRO A 116 -12.79 -12.45 0.17
N SER A 117 -12.04 -13.05 1.09
CA SER A 117 -10.74 -13.63 0.83
C SER A 117 -10.86 -14.60 -0.34
N THR A 118 -10.51 -14.14 -1.54
CA THR A 118 -10.23 -15.04 -2.65
C THR A 118 -8.90 -15.70 -2.30
N THR A 119 -9.01 -16.70 -1.44
CA THR A 119 -7.98 -17.69 -1.23
C THR A 119 -7.85 -18.41 -2.55
N CYS A 120 -6.88 -17.99 -3.36
CA CYS A 120 -6.32 -18.86 -4.39
C CYS A 120 -5.71 -20.05 -3.63
N ARG A 121 -6.51 -21.11 -3.45
CA ARG A 121 -6.01 -22.43 -3.02
C ARG A 121 -5.13 -22.95 -4.16
N THR A 122 -3.85 -22.57 -4.14
CA THR A 122 -2.83 -23.32 -4.84
C THR A 122 -2.57 -24.58 -4.05
N GLY A 123 -3.08 -25.70 -4.57
CA GLY A 123 -2.71 -27.04 -4.12
C GLY A 123 -3.88 -27.83 -3.55
N ASP A 124 -4.70 -28.39 -4.43
CA ASP A 124 -5.26 -29.70 -4.16
C ASP A 124 -4.81 -30.66 -5.28
N ARG A 125 -3.73 -31.39 -4.98
CA ARG A 125 -3.41 -32.63 -5.65
C ARG A 125 -4.22 -33.70 -4.94
N SER A 126 -5.23 -34.25 -5.60
CA SER A 126 -5.47 -35.71 -5.72
C SER A 126 -6.88 -35.98 -6.22
N ALA A 127 -6.97 -36.60 -7.40
CA ALA A 127 -7.64 -37.89 -7.62
C ALA A 127 -8.04 -37.98 -9.10
N HIS A 128 -7.26 -38.71 -9.89
CA HIS A 128 -7.72 -39.26 -11.15
C HIS A 128 -8.83 -40.28 -10.87
N PRO A 129 -10.05 -40.13 -11.39
CA PRO A 129 -10.95 -41.26 -11.53
C PRO A 129 -10.45 -42.12 -12.69
N GLY A 130 -10.15 -43.39 -12.39
CA GLY A 130 -9.79 -44.39 -13.39
C GLY A 130 -10.91 -44.56 -14.40
N ILE A 131 -10.62 -44.25 -15.65
CA ILE A 131 -11.45 -44.59 -16.80
C ILE A 131 -10.89 -45.89 -17.38
N ASN A 132 -11.65 -46.97 -17.18
CA ASN A 132 -11.39 -48.28 -17.72
C ASN A 132 -11.80 -48.28 -19.22
N PRO A 133 -10.90 -48.54 -20.19
CA PRO A 133 -11.30 -48.60 -21.58
C PRO A 133 -11.98 -49.94 -21.88
N MET A 134 -13.27 -49.85 -22.14
CA MET A 134 -14.05 -50.82 -22.90
C MET A 134 -13.33 -51.10 -24.22
N ARG A 135 -12.87 -52.34 -24.45
CA ARG A 135 -12.53 -52.84 -25.77
C ARG A 135 -13.45 -53.98 -26.15
N GLU A 136 -14.11 -53.74 -27.27
CA GLU A 136 -14.96 -54.63 -28.05
C GLU A 136 -14.20 -55.87 -28.54
N THR A 137 -14.94 -56.98 -28.60
CA THR A 137 -15.07 -57.95 -29.70
C THR A 137 -13.82 -58.43 -30.45
N ILE A 138 -13.60 -59.75 -30.51
CA ILE A 138 -13.41 -60.57 -31.74
C ILE A 138 -13.20 -62.05 -31.36
N GLN A 139 -14.05 -62.91 -31.97
CA GLN A 139 -14.02 -64.37 -32.23
C GLN A 139 -13.95 -65.38 -31.09
#